data_AF-A0A3A4P1X4-F1
#
_entry.id   AF-A0A3A4P1X4-F1
#
_cell.length_a   1.000
_cell.length_b   1.000
_cell.length_c   1.000
_cell.angle_alpha   90.00
_cell.angle_beta   90.00
_cell.angle_gamma   90.00
#
_symmetry.space_group_name_H-M   'P 1'
#
loop_
_entity.id
_entity.type
_entity.pdbx_description
1 polymer ?
#
loop_
_entity_poly.entity_id
_entity_poly.type
_entity_poly.pdbx_seq_one_letter_code
_entity_poly.pdbx_strand_id
1 'polypeptide(L)'
;PGYSPDLCIEVTKYCQNSVGIGEPITFNGTVKNCTPFASLEVTVVDDHGGTVLGPITLASEQSANFSGSYTPLTSPSTNIVTATGRYFDRTVTATASATCTVGSGCRVTGGGNDTAGLAVDGFGWDGTFAEGKSNIGRGLVNRYTFGGQAGANTALPPQPGGEWTHHQQSGPSGRFVFHGGTSSSDQFTEIDRIICSNPDGCRPSGNPPSPVKQIDFAGVGQFKNIDSDDLLLAGVIAQATHHWFEVHIEDLGEPGNEPRGVDKKNLICLGDGSGTDAFAEPPIFMPANCGCADFYRIRIYEAFDPATELPNTSVVIYEVSGYIDGGNLQIHQLTGFDR
;
A
#
# COMPACT_ATOMS: atom_id res chain seq x y z
N PRO A 1 13.76 -63.37 7.83
CA PRO A 1 13.17 -62.15 7.26
C PRO A 1 13.80 -60.92 7.90
N GLY A 2 14.80 -60.33 7.22
CA GLY A 2 15.50 -59.15 7.72
C GLY A 2 14.58 -57.93 7.66
N TYR A 3 14.44 -57.23 8.79
CA TYR A 3 13.81 -55.92 8.84
C TYR A 3 14.62 -54.97 7.94
N SER A 4 14.09 -54.59 6.78
CA SER A 4 14.60 -53.44 6.05
C SER A 4 14.11 -52.22 6.79
N PRO A 5 14.97 -51.41 7.42
CA PRO A 5 14.48 -50.29 8.18
C PRO A 5 13.96 -49.22 7.21
N ASP A 6 12.81 -48.64 7.54
CA ASP A 6 12.13 -47.65 6.73
C ASP A 6 12.84 -46.31 6.84
N LEU A 7 13.09 -45.69 5.68
CA LEU A 7 13.59 -44.33 5.61
C LEU A 7 12.44 -43.37 5.90
N CYS A 8 12.73 -42.27 6.59
CA CYS A 8 11.76 -41.28 7.00
C CYS A 8 12.32 -39.87 6.76
N ILE A 9 11.52 -39.02 6.14
CA ILE A 9 11.75 -37.58 6.03
C ILE A 9 10.44 -36.85 6.32
N GLU A 10 10.52 -35.74 7.04
CA GLU A 10 9.39 -34.87 7.35
C GLU A 10 9.69 -33.47 6.82
N VAL A 11 8.65 -32.74 6.41
CA VAL A 11 8.78 -31.36 5.95
C VAL A 11 7.58 -30.55 6.41
N THR A 12 7.82 -29.32 6.86
CA THR A 12 6.78 -28.33 7.17
C THR A 12 6.86 -27.18 6.17
N LYS A 13 5.75 -26.47 5.98
CA LYS A 13 5.73 -25.26 5.16
C LYS A 13 4.74 -24.25 5.72
N TYR A 14 5.17 -23.00 5.77
CA TYR A 14 4.38 -21.83 6.11
C TYR A 14 4.58 -20.78 5.03
N CYS A 15 3.56 -20.00 4.74
CA CYS A 15 3.66 -18.86 3.85
C CYS A 15 3.09 -17.61 4.54
N GLN A 16 3.54 -16.44 4.08
CA GLN A 16 3.00 -15.14 4.45
C GLN A 16 2.27 -14.55 3.23
N ASN A 17 1.07 -14.02 3.43
CA ASN A 17 0.32 -13.36 2.35
C ASN A 17 1.16 -12.26 1.69
N SER A 18 0.97 -12.06 0.38
CA SER A 18 1.58 -10.89 -0.27
C SER A 18 0.92 -9.61 0.25
N VAL A 19 1.69 -8.52 0.25
CA VAL A 19 1.20 -7.20 0.66
C VAL A 19 0.32 -6.53 -0.41
N GLY A 20 0.43 -6.98 -1.66
CA GLY A 20 -0.35 -6.49 -2.80
C GLY A 20 -0.30 -7.47 -3.97
N ILE A 21 -0.90 -7.07 -5.10
CA ILE A 21 -0.79 -7.85 -6.35
C ILE A 21 0.56 -7.57 -7.00
N GLY A 22 1.15 -8.56 -7.67
CA GLY A 22 2.51 -8.46 -8.22
C GLY A 22 3.61 -8.65 -7.16
N GLU A 23 3.28 -8.40 -5.89
CA GLU A 23 4.19 -8.58 -4.76
C GLU A 23 4.39 -10.06 -4.41
N PRO A 24 5.62 -10.44 -3.98
CA PRO A 24 5.93 -11.83 -3.69
C PRO A 24 5.26 -12.34 -2.41
N ILE A 25 4.80 -13.58 -2.45
CA ILE A 25 4.54 -14.39 -1.25
C ILE A 25 5.88 -14.94 -0.77
N THR A 26 6.21 -14.72 0.51
CA THR A 26 7.36 -15.37 1.16
C THR A 26 6.93 -16.65 1.85
N PHE A 27 7.82 -17.63 1.90
CA PHE A 27 7.58 -18.89 2.60
C PHE A 27 8.82 -19.36 3.34
N ASN A 28 8.58 -20.17 4.37
CA ASN A 28 9.62 -20.84 5.13
C ASN A 28 9.13 -22.20 5.63
N GLY A 29 10.06 -23.00 6.12
CA GLY A 29 9.76 -24.29 6.71
C GLY A 29 11.00 -24.99 7.21
N THR A 30 10.80 -26.23 7.67
CA THR A 30 11.86 -27.09 8.18
C THR A 30 11.74 -28.45 7.54
N VAL A 31 12.88 -29.02 7.13
CA VAL A 31 12.98 -30.43 6.74
C VAL A 31 13.72 -31.20 7.82
N LYS A 32 13.25 -32.40 8.15
CA LYS A 32 13.82 -33.27 9.18
C LYS A 32 14.09 -34.66 8.63
N ASN A 33 15.29 -35.17 8.90
CA ASN A 33 15.57 -36.59 8.76
C ASN A 33 15.06 -37.33 10.01
N CYS A 34 13.91 -38.00 9.92
CA CYS A 34 13.32 -38.81 11.00
C CYS A 34 13.75 -40.29 10.91
N THR A 35 14.79 -40.59 10.13
CA THR A 35 15.37 -41.94 10.04
C THR A 35 16.31 -42.15 11.23
N PRO A 36 16.07 -43.13 12.13
CA PRO A 36 16.81 -43.20 13.40
C PRO A 36 18.27 -43.68 13.26
N PHE A 37 18.65 -44.21 12.09
CA PHE A 37 19.89 -44.98 11.92
C PHE A 37 20.82 -44.46 10.82
N ALA A 38 20.43 -43.46 10.02
CA ALA A 38 21.19 -43.06 8.84
C ALA A 38 21.18 -41.54 8.63
N SER A 39 22.26 -41.02 8.04
CA SER A 39 22.28 -39.68 7.48
C SER A 39 21.72 -39.69 6.06
N LEU A 40 20.89 -38.72 5.72
CA LEU A 40 20.32 -38.55 4.38
C LEU A 40 20.98 -37.40 3.65
N GLU A 41 21.24 -37.56 2.36
CA GLU A 41 21.50 -36.45 1.45
C GLU A 41 20.14 -35.84 1.04
N VAL A 42 19.85 -34.65 1.54
CA VAL A 42 18.55 -33.98 1.47
C VAL A 42 18.58 -32.82 0.49
N THR A 43 17.55 -32.77 -0.36
CA THR A 43 17.20 -31.62 -1.19
C THR A 43 15.75 -31.23 -0.95
N VAL A 44 15.43 -29.94 -0.97
CA VAL A 44 14.07 -29.42 -0.91
C VAL A 44 13.83 -28.57 -2.14
N VAL A 45 12.81 -28.93 -2.90
CA VAL A 45 12.40 -28.23 -4.12
C VAL A 45 10.98 -27.70 -3.93
N ASP A 46 10.83 -26.41 -4.19
CA ASP A 46 9.56 -25.70 -4.22
C ASP A 46 9.03 -25.63 -5.65
N ASP A 47 7.71 -25.77 -5.82
CA ASP A 47 7.06 -25.78 -7.14
C ASP A 47 7.08 -24.42 -7.87
N HIS A 48 7.28 -23.31 -7.14
CA HIS A 48 7.41 -21.97 -7.71
C HIS A 48 8.83 -21.38 -7.56
N GLY A 49 9.50 -21.68 -6.44
CA GLY A 49 10.82 -21.14 -6.08
C GLY A 49 12.02 -22.00 -6.52
N GLY A 50 11.79 -23.20 -7.08
CA GLY A 50 12.86 -24.12 -7.47
C GLY A 50 13.58 -24.73 -6.26
N THR A 51 14.88 -25.01 -6.35
CA THR A 51 15.62 -25.60 -5.22
C THR A 51 15.84 -24.56 -4.12
N VAL A 52 15.24 -24.79 -2.94
CA VAL A 52 15.30 -23.88 -1.78
C VAL A 52 16.22 -24.38 -0.67
N LEU A 53 16.66 -25.64 -0.74
CA LEU A 53 17.66 -26.21 0.14
C LEU A 53 18.35 -27.41 -0.52
N GLY A 54 19.65 -27.55 -0.29
CA GLY A 54 20.40 -28.76 -0.61
C GLY A 54 21.13 -28.74 -1.97
N PRO A 55 21.90 -29.80 -2.24
CA PRO A 55 22.07 -31.00 -1.40
C PRO A 55 22.83 -30.73 -0.10
N ILE A 56 22.30 -31.20 1.03
CA ILE A 56 22.94 -31.18 2.36
C ILE A 56 22.85 -32.55 3.02
N THR A 57 23.74 -32.84 3.97
CA THR A 57 23.65 -34.06 4.78
C THR A 57 22.97 -33.77 6.11
N LEU A 58 21.83 -34.42 6.37
CA LEU A 58 21.18 -34.40 7.68
C LEU A 58 21.42 -35.73 8.39
N ALA A 59 22.09 -35.70 9.56
CA ALA A 59 22.20 -36.90 10.40
C ALA A 59 20.83 -37.33 10.95
N SER A 60 20.77 -38.51 11.55
CA SER A 60 19.58 -39.00 12.25
C SER A 60 19.01 -37.92 13.19
N GLU A 61 17.71 -37.69 13.10
CA GLU A 61 16.93 -36.69 13.86
C GLU A 61 17.33 -35.22 13.64
N GLN A 62 18.26 -34.91 12.73
CA GLN A 62 18.62 -33.52 12.41
C GLN A 62 17.59 -32.84 11.51
N SER A 63 17.47 -31.53 11.69
CA SER A 63 16.60 -30.65 10.91
C SER A 63 17.39 -29.50 10.30
N ALA A 64 16.91 -28.97 9.18
CA ALA A 64 17.39 -27.73 8.57
C ALA A 64 16.22 -26.87 8.12
N ASN A 65 16.39 -25.56 8.25
CA ASN A 65 15.42 -24.57 7.80
C ASN A 65 15.64 -24.24 6.33
N PHE A 66 14.57 -23.86 5.64
CA PHE A 66 14.60 -23.31 4.30
C PHE A 66 13.63 -22.13 4.21
N SER A 67 13.88 -21.27 3.23
CA SER A 67 13.01 -20.15 2.87
C SER A 67 13.10 -19.85 1.39
N GLY A 68 12.11 -19.14 0.88
CA GLY A 68 12.05 -18.66 -0.49
C GLY A 68 10.90 -17.68 -0.68
N SER A 69 10.73 -17.21 -1.91
CA SER A 69 9.60 -16.37 -2.30
C SER A 69 9.19 -16.65 -3.74
N TYR A 70 7.95 -16.31 -4.07
CA TYR A 70 7.44 -16.38 -5.44
C TYR A 70 6.32 -15.36 -5.67
N THR A 71 6.18 -14.86 -6.89
CA THR A 71 5.06 -13.98 -7.27
C THR A 71 3.88 -14.84 -7.75
N PRO A 72 2.74 -14.86 -7.04
CA PRO A 72 1.60 -15.70 -7.37
C PRO A 72 0.81 -15.16 -8.59
N LEU A 73 0.34 -16.06 -9.45
CA LEU A 73 -0.51 -15.71 -10.61
C LEU A 73 -2.02 -15.70 -10.28
N THR A 74 -2.41 -16.30 -9.16
CA THR A 74 -3.81 -16.46 -8.74
C THR A 74 -3.94 -16.31 -7.23
N SER A 75 -5.11 -15.86 -6.76
CA SER A 75 -5.46 -15.79 -5.34
C SER A 75 -6.73 -16.60 -5.06
N PRO A 76 -6.76 -17.50 -4.05
CA PRO A 76 -5.61 -17.90 -3.23
C PRO A 76 -4.54 -18.67 -4.03
N SER A 77 -3.31 -18.65 -3.55
CA SER A 77 -2.16 -19.36 -4.13
C SER A 77 -1.71 -20.48 -3.21
N THR A 78 -1.66 -21.71 -3.71
CA THR A 78 -1.12 -22.87 -3.00
C THR A 78 0.28 -23.15 -3.50
N ASN A 79 1.22 -23.26 -2.57
CA ASN A 79 2.63 -23.50 -2.85
C ASN A 79 3.10 -24.76 -2.12
N ILE A 80 3.83 -25.62 -2.83
CA ILE A 80 4.15 -26.98 -2.41
C ILE A 80 5.66 -27.16 -2.42
N VAL A 81 6.20 -27.69 -1.32
CA VAL A 81 7.58 -28.17 -1.26
C VAL A 81 7.63 -29.69 -1.28
N THR A 82 8.64 -30.22 -1.96
CA THR A 82 9.01 -31.62 -1.96
C THR A 82 10.42 -31.79 -1.40
N ALA A 83 10.51 -32.41 -0.23
CA ALA A 83 11.78 -32.83 0.36
C ALA A 83 12.12 -34.24 -0.14
N THR A 84 13.33 -34.42 -0.66
CA THR A 84 13.86 -35.73 -1.07
C THR A 84 15.10 -36.05 -0.25
N GLY A 85 15.06 -37.15 0.50
CA GLY A 85 16.22 -37.72 1.18
C GLY A 85 16.75 -38.94 0.43
N ARG A 86 18.07 -39.00 0.22
CA ARG A 86 18.76 -40.14 -0.42
C ARG A 86 19.65 -40.85 0.58
N TYR A 87 19.60 -42.18 0.54
CA TYR A 87 20.50 -43.07 1.25
C TYR A 87 20.94 -44.19 0.30
N PHE A 88 22.17 -44.08 -0.23
CA PHE A 88 22.68 -44.92 -1.30
C PHE A 88 21.73 -44.95 -2.52
N ASP A 89 21.14 -46.10 -2.82
CA ASP A 89 20.22 -46.36 -3.93
C ASP A 89 18.74 -46.17 -3.56
N ARG A 90 18.45 -45.83 -2.30
CA ARG A 90 17.08 -45.62 -1.79
C ARG A 90 16.77 -44.13 -1.68
N THR A 91 15.53 -43.78 -2.01
CA THR A 91 14.97 -42.43 -1.87
C THR A 91 13.74 -42.44 -0.98
N VAL A 92 13.59 -41.41 -0.16
CA VAL A 92 12.36 -41.10 0.58
C VAL A 92 11.94 -39.66 0.26
N THR A 93 10.64 -39.43 0.15
CA THR A 93 10.09 -38.11 -0.17
C THR A 93 8.99 -37.73 0.80
N ALA A 94 8.91 -36.45 1.13
CA ALA A 94 7.78 -35.86 1.85
C ALA A 94 7.39 -34.52 1.20
N THR A 95 6.12 -34.19 1.30
CA THR A 95 5.57 -32.95 0.74
C THR A 95 4.82 -32.17 1.80
N ALA A 96 4.93 -30.84 1.76
CA ALA A 96 4.09 -29.94 2.54
C ALA A 96 3.60 -28.80 1.65
N SER A 97 2.40 -28.31 1.95
CA SER A 97 1.78 -27.21 1.21
C SER A 97 1.31 -26.13 2.17
N ALA A 98 1.39 -24.88 1.72
CA ALA A 98 0.76 -23.75 2.38
C ALA A 98 -0.03 -22.96 1.34
N THR A 99 -1.23 -22.49 1.73
CA THR A 99 -2.08 -21.65 0.88
C THR A 99 -2.11 -20.27 1.48
N CYS A 100 -1.69 -19.27 0.71
CA CYS A 100 -1.73 -17.86 1.08
C CYS A 100 -2.55 -17.07 0.08
N THR A 101 -3.09 -15.95 0.53
CA THR A 101 -3.81 -15.03 -0.35
C THR A 101 -2.86 -13.99 -0.88
N VAL A 102 -3.10 -13.59 -2.12
CA VAL A 102 -2.58 -12.33 -2.64
C VAL A 102 -3.38 -11.22 -1.97
N GLY A 103 -2.72 -10.22 -1.39
CA GLY A 103 -3.38 -9.01 -0.91
C GLY A 103 -4.30 -8.46 -2.01
N SER A 104 -5.51 -8.04 -1.66
CA SER A 104 -6.37 -7.35 -2.63
C SER A 104 -5.66 -6.05 -2.99
N GLY A 105 -5.20 -5.93 -4.24
CA GLY A 105 -4.85 -4.61 -4.77
C GLY A 105 -6.04 -3.68 -4.53
N CYS A 106 -5.77 -2.46 -4.10
CA CYS A 106 -6.81 -1.45 -3.96
C CYS A 106 -6.90 -0.70 -5.27
N ARG A 107 -8.12 -0.34 -5.67
CA ARG A 107 -8.32 0.68 -6.68
C ARG A 107 -9.23 1.75 -6.11
N VAL A 108 -8.81 3.01 -6.22
CA VAL A 108 -9.60 4.16 -5.79
C VAL A 108 -9.82 5.12 -6.95
N THR A 109 -11.06 5.54 -7.13
CA THR A 109 -11.40 6.83 -7.74
C THR A 109 -11.68 7.78 -6.61
N GLY A 110 -11.04 8.94 -6.61
CA GLY A 110 -11.31 9.92 -5.60
C GLY A 110 -11.16 11.33 -6.11
N GLY A 111 -11.79 12.25 -5.42
CA GLY A 111 -11.54 13.66 -5.63
C GLY A 111 -12.40 14.50 -4.72
N GLY A 112 -11.91 15.71 -4.46
CA GLY A 112 -12.57 16.63 -3.56
C GLY A 112 -11.92 17.99 -3.55
N ASN A 113 -12.58 18.90 -2.85
CA ASN A 113 -12.08 20.22 -2.55
C ASN A 113 -11.96 20.37 -1.03
N ASP A 114 -10.95 21.09 -0.59
CA ASP A 114 -10.76 21.32 0.84
C ASP A 114 -10.13 22.70 1.07
N THR A 115 -10.48 23.27 2.22
CA THR A 115 -9.98 24.51 2.76
C THR A 115 -9.56 24.20 4.20
N ALA A 116 -8.26 24.27 4.50
CA ALA A 116 -7.78 23.95 5.85
C ALA A 116 -8.42 24.88 6.90
N GLY A 117 -9.31 24.32 7.74
CA GLY A 117 -9.82 24.89 9.00
C GLY A 117 -11.28 25.34 9.03
N LEU A 118 -12.20 24.55 9.62
CA LEU A 118 -13.62 24.92 9.86
C LEU A 118 -13.92 25.25 11.35
N ALA A 119 -15.09 25.84 11.65
CA ALA A 119 -15.25 26.99 12.57
C ALA A 119 -15.57 26.75 14.07
N VAL A 120 -15.46 27.86 14.85
CA VAL A 120 -15.54 28.00 16.32
C VAL A 120 -16.90 27.82 17.01
N ASP A 121 -18.00 27.53 16.29
CA ASP A 121 -19.35 27.46 16.87
C ASP A 121 -20.19 26.21 16.53
N GLY A 122 -19.54 25.09 16.24
CA GLY A 122 -20.07 23.73 16.43
C GLY A 122 -21.14 23.30 15.42
N PHE A 123 -20.94 22.28 14.58
CA PHE A 123 -20.40 20.96 14.88
C PHE A 123 -19.79 20.36 13.58
N GLY A 124 -18.48 20.11 13.59
CA GLY A 124 -17.59 19.81 12.46
C GLY A 124 -16.18 20.34 12.79
N TRP A 125 -15.11 19.72 12.28
CA TRP A 125 -13.72 19.97 12.74
C TRP A 125 -13.32 21.47 12.78
N ASP A 126 -12.54 21.83 13.81
CA ASP A 126 -12.50 23.14 14.50
C ASP A 126 -11.21 23.95 14.29
N GLY A 127 -10.46 23.70 13.19
CA GLY A 127 -9.88 24.84 12.47
C GLY A 127 -8.37 24.90 12.22
N THR A 128 -7.53 23.99 12.70
CA THR A 128 -6.06 24.02 12.44
C THR A 128 -5.44 22.61 12.54
N PHE A 129 -4.63 22.13 11.59
CA PHE A 129 -3.28 22.61 11.25
C PHE A 129 -3.00 22.81 9.74
N ALA A 130 -2.86 24.07 9.31
CA ALA A 130 -1.60 24.55 8.75
C ALA A 130 -1.04 25.49 9.84
N GLU A 131 0.19 25.27 10.29
CA GLU A 131 0.73 26.04 11.41
C GLU A 131 0.80 27.54 11.07
N GLY A 132 0.01 28.36 11.78
CA GLY A 132 0.09 29.82 11.71
C GLY A 132 -1.05 30.52 10.96
N LYS A 133 -2.07 30.92 11.73
CA LYS A 133 -3.01 32.05 11.55
C LYS A 133 -3.18 32.68 10.15
N SER A 134 -4.42 33.01 9.82
CA SER A 134 -4.70 34.31 9.21
C SER A 134 -5.77 35.08 9.99
N ASN A 135 -5.30 35.95 10.88
CA ASN A 135 -5.68 37.36 10.97
C ASN A 135 -4.44 38.00 11.59
N ILE A 136 -3.66 38.85 10.91
CA ILE A 136 -3.97 40.21 10.47
C ILE A 136 -3.06 40.57 9.27
N GLY A 137 -3.61 40.84 8.06
CA GLY A 137 -2.90 41.64 7.03
C GLY A 137 -2.90 41.15 5.57
N ARG A 138 -2.98 39.84 5.27
CA ARG A 138 -3.01 39.31 3.86
C ARG A 138 -3.93 38.11 3.55
N GLY A 139 -4.68 37.54 4.49
CA GLY A 139 -5.94 36.83 4.21
C GLY A 139 -5.95 35.58 3.30
N LEU A 140 -5.00 34.63 3.36
CA LEU A 140 -5.05 33.42 2.52
C LEU A 140 -5.15 32.15 3.35
N VAL A 141 -6.31 31.48 3.29
CA VAL A 141 -6.51 30.12 3.79
C VAL A 141 -5.93 29.13 2.79
N ASN A 142 -5.36 28.01 3.26
CA ASN A 142 -4.87 26.97 2.37
C ASN A 142 -6.06 26.30 1.66
N ARG A 143 -6.11 26.41 0.33
CA ARG A 143 -7.17 25.88 -0.52
C ARG A 143 -6.56 25.00 -1.59
N TYR A 144 -7.09 23.79 -1.71
CA TYR A 144 -6.63 22.82 -2.70
C TYR A 144 -7.77 21.94 -3.20
N THR A 145 -7.56 21.42 -4.41
CA THR A 145 -8.39 20.35 -4.98
C THR A 145 -7.50 19.18 -5.30
N PHE A 146 -8.02 17.97 -5.12
CA PHE A 146 -7.30 16.76 -5.47
C PHE A 146 -8.21 15.77 -6.19
N GLY A 147 -7.62 14.81 -6.87
CA GLY A 147 -8.35 13.66 -7.37
C GLY A 147 -7.66 12.91 -8.50
N GLY A 148 -8.27 11.81 -8.88
CA GLY A 148 -7.79 10.92 -9.92
C GLY A 148 -8.12 9.45 -9.62
N GLN A 149 -7.25 8.56 -10.09
CA GLN A 149 -7.30 7.12 -9.94
C GLN A 149 -6.00 6.61 -9.34
N ALA A 150 -6.04 5.71 -8.37
CA ALA A 150 -4.87 4.93 -7.97
C ALA A 150 -5.21 3.44 -7.94
N GLY A 151 -4.25 2.59 -8.28
CA GLY A 151 -4.44 1.15 -8.53
C GLY A 151 -5.29 0.84 -9.77
N ALA A 152 -5.20 1.65 -10.83
CA ALA A 152 -5.99 1.50 -12.05
C ALA A 152 -5.10 1.14 -13.25
N ASN A 153 -4.55 -0.07 -13.26
CA ASN A 153 -3.66 -0.50 -14.35
C ASN A 153 -4.41 -0.48 -15.68
N THR A 154 -3.88 0.26 -16.66
CA THR A 154 -4.38 0.18 -18.04
C THR A 154 -3.52 -0.78 -18.85
N ALA A 155 -4.11 -1.39 -19.88
CA ALA A 155 -3.48 -2.43 -20.71
C ALA A 155 -2.30 -1.93 -21.59
N LEU A 156 -1.78 -0.72 -21.39
CA LEU A 156 -0.73 -0.11 -22.21
C LEU A 156 0.52 0.19 -21.36
N PRO A 157 1.70 -0.34 -21.73
CA PRO A 157 2.96 -0.04 -21.06
C PRO A 157 3.45 1.42 -21.24
N PRO A 158 4.21 1.98 -20.27
CA PRO A 158 4.45 1.45 -18.93
C PRO A 158 3.15 1.47 -18.14
N GLN A 159 2.81 0.36 -17.48
CA GLN A 159 1.46 0.15 -16.94
C GLN A 159 1.13 1.23 -15.91
N PRO A 160 0.18 2.13 -16.20
CA PRO A 160 -0.13 3.22 -15.30
C PRO A 160 -0.84 2.69 -14.06
N GLY A 161 -0.14 2.59 -12.93
CA GLY A 161 -0.77 2.30 -11.64
C GLY A 161 -1.81 3.34 -11.23
N GLY A 162 -1.90 4.46 -11.95
CA GLY A 162 -2.96 5.45 -11.85
C GLY A 162 -2.48 6.85 -12.20
N GLU A 163 -3.33 7.82 -11.91
CA GLU A 163 -3.03 9.24 -11.99
C GLU A 163 -3.63 9.96 -10.80
N TRP A 164 -2.88 10.84 -10.18
CA TRP A 164 -3.39 11.67 -9.10
C TRP A 164 -2.94 13.10 -9.29
N THR A 165 -3.88 14.03 -9.19
CA THR A 165 -3.59 15.45 -9.26
C THR A 165 -3.87 16.08 -7.91
N HIS A 166 -2.91 16.87 -7.42
CA HIS A 166 -3.10 17.79 -6.31
C HIS A 166 -2.89 19.22 -6.82
N HIS A 167 -3.87 20.10 -6.63
CA HIS A 167 -3.80 21.48 -7.08
C HIS A 167 -3.92 22.40 -5.88
N GLN A 168 -2.78 22.92 -5.46
CA GLN A 168 -2.65 23.99 -4.49
C GLN A 168 -3.11 25.29 -5.16
N GLN A 169 -4.29 25.80 -4.79
CA GLN A 169 -4.87 26.99 -5.40
C GLN A 169 -4.39 28.27 -4.71
N SER A 170 -4.30 28.25 -3.39
CA SER A 170 -3.81 29.35 -2.56
C SER A 170 -3.32 28.84 -1.22
N GLY A 171 -2.25 29.41 -0.67
CA GLY A 171 -1.75 29.07 0.66
C GLY A 171 -0.32 29.55 0.88
N PRO A 172 0.32 29.17 1.99
CA PRO A 172 1.69 29.61 2.32
C PRO A 172 2.72 29.14 1.29
N SER A 173 2.54 27.95 0.73
CA SER A 173 3.42 27.40 -0.31
C SER A 173 3.10 27.90 -1.73
N GLY A 174 2.34 29.01 -1.85
CA GLY A 174 1.96 29.60 -3.12
C GLY A 174 0.86 28.81 -3.84
N ARG A 175 0.97 28.76 -5.17
CA ARG A 175 0.05 28.06 -6.08
C ARG A 175 0.85 27.14 -7.00
N PHE A 176 0.39 25.91 -7.15
CA PHE A 176 0.99 24.95 -8.08
C PHE A 176 0.04 23.78 -8.34
N VAL A 177 0.34 23.01 -9.37
CA VAL A 177 -0.27 21.70 -9.60
C VAL A 177 0.81 20.64 -9.47
N PHE A 178 0.54 19.60 -8.71
CA PHE A 178 1.37 18.40 -8.63
C PHE A 178 0.63 17.25 -9.31
N HIS A 179 1.32 16.57 -10.20
CA HIS A 179 0.80 15.43 -10.94
C HIS A 179 1.63 14.20 -10.58
N GLY A 180 0.99 13.24 -9.91
CA GLY A 180 1.54 11.92 -9.63
C GLY A 180 1.02 10.89 -10.62
N GLY A 181 1.85 9.94 -11.00
CA GLY A 181 1.47 8.89 -11.93
C GLY A 181 1.55 9.29 -13.40
N THR A 182 0.98 8.43 -14.23
CA THR A 182 1.46 8.11 -15.58
C THR A 182 0.81 8.89 -16.74
N SER A 183 -0.42 9.40 -16.58
CA SER A 183 -1.12 10.11 -17.67
C SER A 183 -0.94 11.63 -17.62
N SER A 184 -0.08 12.14 -16.75
CA SER A 184 0.08 13.58 -16.55
C SER A 184 1.52 14.10 -16.54
N SER A 185 2.51 13.24 -16.82
CA SER A 185 3.94 13.59 -16.81
C SER A 185 4.77 12.65 -17.71
N ASP A 186 6.09 12.77 -17.68
CA ASP A 186 7.01 11.98 -18.51
C ASP A 186 7.06 10.49 -18.10
N GLN A 187 7.90 9.70 -18.78
CA GLN A 187 8.02 8.26 -18.57
C GLN A 187 8.50 7.82 -17.17
N PHE A 188 8.90 8.76 -16.32
CA PHE A 188 9.47 8.48 -15.00
C PHE A 188 8.48 8.73 -13.85
N THR A 189 7.24 9.09 -14.16
CA THR A 189 6.20 9.26 -13.14
C THR A 189 5.24 8.08 -13.14
N GLU A 190 4.99 7.55 -11.95
CA GLU A 190 4.14 6.38 -11.75
C GLU A 190 3.52 6.38 -10.34
N ILE A 191 2.44 5.62 -10.16
CA ILE A 191 1.97 5.19 -8.84
C ILE A 191 2.37 3.72 -8.75
N ASP A 192 3.35 3.41 -7.92
CA ASP A 192 3.94 2.07 -7.79
C ASP A 192 3.47 1.35 -6.52
N ARG A 193 2.93 2.09 -5.54
CA ARG A 193 2.45 1.52 -4.27
C ARG A 193 1.02 1.93 -3.99
N ILE A 194 0.20 0.95 -3.64
CA ILE A 194 -1.14 1.16 -3.10
C ILE A 194 -1.46 0.12 -2.04
N ILE A 195 -1.92 0.60 -0.88
CA ILE A 195 -2.09 -0.18 0.34
C ILE A 195 -3.51 0.05 0.89
N CYS A 196 -4.15 -1.07 1.18
CA CYS A 196 -5.49 -1.16 1.77
C CYS A 196 -5.29 -1.34 3.27
N SER A 197 -5.07 -0.23 3.97
CA SER A 197 -4.67 -0.27 5.38
C SER A 197 -5.80 -0.74 6.31
N ASN A 198 -7.05 -0.76 5.83
CA ASN A 198 -8.16 -1.48 6.48
C ASN A 198 -8.56 -2.75 5.68
N PRO A 199 -8.02 -3.93 6.01
CA PRO A 199 -8.21 -5.15 5.22
C PRO A 199 -9.68 -5.61 5.10
N ASP A 200 -10.53 -5.31 6.07
CA ASP A 200 -11.98 -5.56 5.99
C ASP A 200 -12.76 -4.38 5.36
N GLY A 201 -12.14 -3.19 5.39
CA GLY A 201 -12.68 -1.92 4.92
C GLY A 201 -12.43 -1.62 3.43
N CYS A 202 -11.64 -2.42 2.74
CA CYS A 202 -11.27 -2.16 1.35
C CYS A 202 -12.12 -2.92 0.33
N ARG A 203 -13.36 -3.22 0.69
CA ARG A 203 -14.32 -3.79 -0.27
C ARG A 203 -14.75 -2.73 -1.29
N PRO A 204 -14.91 -3.11 -2.56
CA PRO A 204 -15.52 -2.23 -3.56
C PRO A 204 -16.85 -1.66 -3.07
N SER A 205 -17.15 -0.42 -3.47
CA SER A 205 -18.46 0.19 -3.24
C SER A 205 -19.59 -0.74 -3.73
N GLY A 206 -20.61 -0.99 -2.89
CA GLY A 206 -21.62 -2.03 -3.13
C GLY A 206 -22.56 -2.30 -1.95
N ASN A 207 -23.24 -3.45 -1.95
CA ASN A 207 -24.18 -3.88 -0.90
C ASN A 207 -23.69 -5.19 -0.22
N PRO A 208 -23.30 -5.17 1.07
CA PRO A 208 -23.24 -3.99 1.95
C PRO A 208 -22.02 -3.12 1.63
N PRO A 209 -22.13 -1.78 1.77
CA PRO A 209 -21.00 -0.88 1.60
C PRO A 209 -19.96 -1.16 2.68
N SER A 210 -18.69 -0.92 2.36
CA SER A 210 -17.65 -0.95 3.37
C SER A 210 -17.93 0.15 4.41
N PRO A 211 -17.90 -0.18 5.72
CA PRO A 211 -18.22 0.78 6.78
C PRO A 211 -17.16 1.87 6.95
N VAL A 212 -15.91 1.60 6.58
CA VAL A 212 -14.77 2.54 6.59
C VAL A 212 -13.80 2.12 5.49
N LYS A 213 -13.21 3.05 4.76
CA LYS A 213 -12.21 2.76 3.72
C LYS A 213 -10.97 3.58 4.00
N GLN A 214 -9.86 2.93 4.32
CA GLN A 214 -8.55 3.58 4.41
C GLN A 214 -7.69 3.14 3.24
N ILE A 215 -7.10 4.11 2.54
CA ILE A 215 -6.28 3.86 1.35
C ILE A 215 -5.05 4.75 1.42
N ASP A 216 -3.91 4.13 1.27
CA ASP A 216 -2.61 4.78 1.17
C ASP A 216 -2.02 4.47 -0.20
N PHE A 217 -1.48 5.46 -0.91
CA PHE A 217 -0.75 5.20 -2.14
C PHE A 217 0.42 6.17 -2.30
N ALA A 218 1.45 5.72 -3.00
CA ALA A 218 2.67 6.48 -3.20
C ALA A 218 3.23 6.25 -4.61
N GLY A 219 4.15 7.11 -4.98
CA GLY A 219 4.83 7.01 -6.26
C GLY A 219 5.61 8.27 -6.59
N VAL A 220 5.80 8.48 -7.89
CA VAL A 220 6.61 9.56 -8.45
C VAL A 220 5.72 10.54 -9.21
N GLY A 221 5.94 11.83 -8.96
CA GLY A 221 5.23 12.91 -9.63
C GLY A 221 6.10 14.12 -9.91
N GLN A 222 5.49 15.12 -10.55
CA GLN A 222 6.12 16.37 -10.95
C GLN A 222 5.23 17.56 -10.65
N PHE A 223 5.87 18.68 -10.34
CA PHE A 223 5.19 19.97 -10.24
C PHE A 223 4.97 20.60 -11.63
N LYS A 224 3.88 21.37 -11.75
CA LYS A 224 3.51 22.21 -12.88
C LYS A 224 2.95 23.54 -12.37
N ASN A 225 3.04 24.57 -13.22
CA ASN A 225 2.44 25.89 -12.96
C ASN A 225 2.79 26.47 -11.58
N ILE A 226 4.06 26.35 -11.18
CA ILE A 226 4.53 26.80 -9.87
C ILE A 226 4.60 28.32 -9.85
N ASP A 227 3.95 28.90 -8.86
CA ASP A 227 3.90 30.32 -8.53
C ASP A 227 4.02 30.40 -7.00
N SER A 228 5.26 30.36 -6.51
CA SER A 228 5.57 30.21 -5.10
C SER A 228 6.87 30.91 -4.74
N ASP A 229 6.86 31.61 -3.60
CA ASP A 229 8.05 32.18 -2.95
C ASP A 229 8.54 31.27 -1.80
N ASP A 230 7.99 30.06 -1.67
CA ASP A 230 8.36 29.12 -0.60
C ASP A 230 9.79 28.59 -0.82
N LEU A 231 10.65 28.85 0.16
CA LEU A 231 12.05 28.42 0.10
C LEU A 231 12.19 26.89 0.06
N LEU A 232 11.23 26.14 0.59
CA LEU A 232 11.22 24.68 0.49
C LEU A 232 11.01 24.20 -0.95
N LEU A 233 10.38 25.02 -1.79
CA LEU A 233 10.17 24.74 -3.21
C LEU A 233 11.23 25.37 -4.12
N ALA A 234 12.24 26.07 -3.57
CA ALA A 234 13.23 26.81 -4.37
C ALA A 234 14.09 25.92 -5.29
N GLY A 235 14.22 24.64 -4.97
CA GLY A 235 14.92 23.64 -5.80
C GLY A 235 14.04 22.92 -6.82
N VAL A 236 12.73 23.18 -6.82
CA VAL A 236 11.77 22.51 -7.70
C VAL A 236 11.76 23.17 -9.07
N ILE A 237 11.95 22.38 -10.12
CA ILE A 237 11.85 22.84 -11.51
C ILE A 237 10.64 22.16 -12.14
N ALA A 238 9.61 22.95 -12.43
CA ALA A 238 8.36 22.45 -13.00
C ALA A 238 8.62 21.61 -14.27
N GLN A 239 8.03 20.40 -14.32
CA GLN A 239 8.17 19.42 -15.41
C GLN A 239 9.61 18.94 -15.67
N ALA A 240 10.53 19.14 -14.73
CA ALA A 240 11.92 18.68 -14.87
C ALA A 240 12.43 17.94 -13.64
N THR A 241 12.03 18.33 -12.42
CA THR A 241 12.36 17.58 -11.20
C THR A 241 11.26 16.59 -10.84
N HIS A 242 11.66 15.39 -10.42
CA HIS A 242 10.78 14.32 -9.98
C HIS A 242 10.80 14.20 -8.47
N HIS A 243 9.64 13.93 -7.90
CA HIS A 243 9.44 13.95 -6.46
C HIS A 243 8.65 12.72 -6.05
N TRP A 244 9.12 12.05 -5.00
CA TRP A 244 8.33 11.04 -4.33
C TRP A 244 7.15 11.72 -3.65
N PHE A 245 5.98 11.08 -3.70
CA PHE A 245 4.80 11.56 -3.00
C PHE A 245 4.05 10.41 -2.35
N GLU A 246 3.33 10.74 -1.30
CA GLU A 246 2.52 9.80 -0.52
C GLU A 246 1.18 10.45 -0.26
N VAL A 247 0.11 9.68 -0.45
CA VAL A 247 -1.26 10.08 -0.21
C VAL A 247 -1.89 9.13 0.79
N HIS A 248 -2.63 9.70 1.73
CA HIS A 248 -3.44 8.99 2.69
C HIS A 248 -4.89 9.48 2.61
N ILE A 249 -5.83 8.54 2.60
CA ILE A 249 -7.26 8.81 2.49
C ILE A 249 -8.03 7.96 3.50
N GLU A 250 -8.96 8.60 4.22
CA GLU A 250 -9.99 7.91 5.01
C GLU A 250 -11.38 8.31 4.53
N ASP A 251 -12.18 7.34 4.10
CA ASP A 251 -13.63 7.48 3.92
C ASP A 251 -14.32 6.81 5.10
N LEU A 252 -14.97 7.64 5.92
CA LEU A 252 -15.58 7.24 7.19
C LEU A 252 -17.07 6.91 7.04
N GLY A 253 -17.52 6.63 5.82
CA GLY A 253 -18.86 6.13 5.54
C GLY A 253 -19.92 7.22 5.47
N GLU A 254 -19.62 8.40 4.90
CA GLU A 254 -20.64 9.41 4.62
C GLU A 254 -21.82 8.78 3.84
N PRO A 255 -23.09 9.10 4.18
CA PRO A 255 -24.21 8.79 3.32
C PRO A 255 -24.08 9.72 2.09
N GLY A 256 -23.40 9.23 1.06
CA GLY A 256 -23.16 10.00 -0.16
C GLY A 256 -24.46 10.61 -0.69
N ASN A 257 -24.38 11.82 -1.23
CA ASN A 257 -25.44 12.56 -1.93
C ASN A 257 -26.87 12.43 -1.36
N GLU A 258 -27.04 12.36 -0.04
CA GLU A 258 -28.37 12.52 0.55
C GLU A 258 -28.85 13.97 0.40
N PRO A 259 -30.17 14.20 0.27
CA PRO A 259 -30.71 15.54 0.08
C PRO A 259 -30.25 16.47 1.20
N ARG A 260 -29.92 17.72 0.86
CA ARG A 260 -29.65 18.78 1.85
C ARG A 260 -30.75 18.77 2.92
N GLY A 261 -30.39 18.48 4.17
CA GLY A 261 -31.29 18.59 5.33
C GLY A 261 -31.58 17.29 6.11
N VAL A 262 -30.95 16.16 5.77
CA VAL A 262 -30.99 14.97 6.65
C VAL A 262 -30.04 15.15 7.83
N ASP A 263 -30.49 14.75 9.03
CA ASP A 263 -29.78 14.97 10.29
C ASP A 263 -28.52 14.10 10.36
N LYS A 264 -27.39 14.68 9.94
CA LYS A 264 -26.03 14.06 9.97
C LYS A 264 -25.59 13.62 11.38
N LYS A 265 -26.36 13.93 12.44
CA LYS A 265 -26.05 13.66 13.85
C LYS A 265 -26.15 12.20 14.29
N ASN A 266 -26.78 11.33 13.50
CA ASN A 266 -26.95 9.91 13.85
C ASN A 266 -25.98 8.96 13.09
N LEU A 267 -25.00 9.51 12.38
CA LEU A 267 -23.95 8.69 11.78
C LEU A 267 -22.99 8.18 12.86
N ILE A 268 -22.85 6.86 12.98
CA ILE A 268 -21.89 6.23 13.89
C ILE A 268 -20.52 6.28 13.20
N CYS A 269 -19.86 7.43 13.25
CA CYS A 269 -18.45 7.56 12.91
C CYS A 269 -17.63 7.01 14.10
N LEU A 270 -16.64 6.14 13.85
CA LEU A 270 -15.66 5.78 14.88
C LEU A 270 -14.87 7.05 15.20
N GLY A 271 -14.88 7.48 16.47
CA GLY A 271 -14.22 8.71 16.91
C GLY A 271 -12.69 8.68 16.88
N ASP A 272 -12.13 7.54 16.51
CA ASP A 272 -10.71 7.32 16.29
C ASP A 272 -10.53 6.99 14.80
N GLY A 273 -9.57 7.64 14.14
CA GLY A 273 -9.16 7.33 12.78
C GLY A 273 -8.61 5.93 12.64
N SER A 274 -8.23 5.58 11.42
CA SER A 274 -7.72 4.25 11.12
C SER A 274 -6.48 3.85 11.92
N GLY A 275 -5.71 4.82 12.40
CA GLY A 275 -4.58 4.61 13.29
C GLY A 275 -3.29 4.20 12.61
N THR A 276 -3.24 4.21 11.27
CA THR A 276 -2.05 3.81 10.52
C THR A 276 -1.71 4.78 9.39
N ASP A 277 -0.41 4.99 9.19
CA ASP A 277 0.18 5.63 8.01
C ASP A 277 1.10 4.59 7.42
N ALA A 278 0.73 4.04 6.27
CA ALA A 278 1.39 2.89 5.68
C ALA A 278 2.84 3.17 5.25
N PHE A 279 3.24 4.44 5.20
CA PHE A 279 4.57 4.87 4.78
C PHE A 279 5.42 5.42 5.94
N ALA A 280 4.88 5.48 7.17
CA ALA A 280 5.62 5.94 8.34
C ALA A 280 6.33 4.81 9.09
N GLU A 281 7.44 5.15 9.75
CA GLU A 281 8.20 4.25 10.63
C GLU A 281 8.40 4.90 12.02
N PRO A 282 7.68 4.45 13.08
CA PRO A 282 6.68 3.39 13.08
C PRO A 282 5.37 3.80 12.38
N PRO A 283 4.55 2.85 11.90
CA PRO A 283 3.34 3.12 11.14
C PRO A 283 2.17 3.56 12.03
N ILE A 284 2.32 4.69 12.72
CA ILE A 284 1.32 5.26 13.62
C ILE A 284 0.74 6.52 12.99
N PHE A 285 -0.57 6.54 12.73
CA PHE A 285 -1.28 7.77 12.31
C PHE A 285 -2.78 7.69 12.55
N MET A 286 -3.33 8.44 13.51
CA MET A 286 -4.75 8.32 13.91
C MET A 286 -5.62 9.54 13.50
N PRO A 287 -6.05 9.69 12.24
CA PRO A 287 -6.95 10.79 11.86
C PRO A 287 -8.40 10.36 11.56
N ALA A 288 -9.21 10.37 12.59
CA ALA A 288 -10.62 10.75 12.48
C ALA A 288 -11.03 11.18 13.88
N ASN A 289 -11.65 12.34 14.05
CA ASN A 289 -12.48 12.58 15.23
C ASN A 289 -13.67 13.46 14.85
N CYS A 290 -14.54 12.75 14.13
CA CYS A 290 -15.84 13.01 13.55
C CYS A 290 -16.60 14.33 13.83
N GLY A 291 -16.95 14.99 12.71
CA GLY A 291 -18.30 15.47 12.38
C GLY A 291 -18.76 14.98 10.98
N CYS A 292 -18.14 13.87 10.56
CA CYS A 292 -18.31 13.05 9.35
C CYS A 292 -18.05 13.76 8.00
N ALA A 293 -16.75 13.88 7.68
CA ALA A 293 -16.18 14.21 6.38
C ALA A 293 -15.02 13.24 6.07
N ASP A 294 -14.83 12.88 4.80
CA ASP A 294 -13.67 12.10 4.35
C ASP A 294 -12.37 12.87 4.66
N PHE A 295 -11.25 12.19 4.90
CA PHE A 295 -9.94 12.80 5.18
C PHE A 295 -8.97 12.61 4.01
N TYR A 296 -8.19 13.63 3.71
CA TYR A 296 -7.14 13.60 2.70
C TYR A 296 -5.85 14.18 3.26
N ARG A 297 -4.72 13.53 2.97
CA ARG A 297 -3.37 14.07 3.17
C ARG A 297 -2.49 13.74 1.98
N ILE A 298 -1.61 14.68 1.62
CA ILE A 298 -0.51 14.43 0.69
C ILE A 298 0.79 14.95 1.29
N ARG A 299 1.86 14.15 1.17
CA ARG A 299 3.26 14.51 1.41
C ARG A 299 4.01 14.46 0.09
N ILE A 300 4.84 15.47 -0.17
CA ILE A 300 5.73 15.52 -1.33
C ILE A 300 7.14 15.80 -0.83
N TYR A 301 8.08 15.01 -1.32
CA TYR A 301 9.46 15.02 -0.86
C TYR A 301 10.38 15.79 -1.82
N GLU A 302 11.58 16.11 -1.33
CA GLU A 302 12.63 16.72 -2.14
C GLU A 302 12.95 15.87 -3.39
N ALA A 303 13.43 16.55 -4.42
CA ALA A 303 13.72 15.93 -5.70
C ALA A 303 14.70 14.74 -5.57
N PHE A 304 14.52 13.74 -6.41
CA PHE A 304 15.42 12.60 -6.56
C PHE A 304 15.68 12.31 -8.04
N ASP A 305 16.68 11.49 -8.33
CA ASP A 305 16.94 11.00 -9.69
C ASP A 305 16.10 9.74 -9.94
N PRO A 306 15.06 9.78 -10.81
CA PRO A 306 14.24 8.61 -11.08
C PRO A 306 15.03 7.46 -11.71
N ALA A 307 16.17 7.73 -12.36
CA ALA A 307 17.03 6.67 -12.90
C ALA A 307 17.71 5.83 -11.80
N THR A 308 17.75 6.34 -10.56
CA THR A 308 18.26 5.59 -9.41
C THR A 308 17.21 4.73 -8.73
N GLU A 309 15.92 4.90 -9.09
CA GLU A 309 14.75 4.22 -8.50
C GLU A 309 14.67 4.26 -6.96
N LEU A 310 15.49 5.09 -6.31
CA LEU A 310 15.52 5.22 -4.86
C LEU A 310 14.81 6.52 -4.47
N PRO A 311 13.61 6.44 -3.87
CA PRO A 311 12.90 7.63 -3.44
C PRO A 311 13.65 8.34 -2.31
N ASN A 312 13.85 9.65 -2.44
CA ASN A 312 14.33 10.47 -1.34
C ASN A 312 13.15 10.78 -0.40
N THR A 313 12.97 9.96 0.64
CA THR A 313 11.92 10.15 1.65
C THR A 313 12.41 10.89 2.89
N SER A 314 13.58 11.53 2.84
CA SER A 314 14.22 12.14 4.02
C SER A 314 13.77 13.57 4.30
N VAL A 315 13.33 14.30 3.27
CA VAL A 315 12.96 15.72 3.38
C VAL A 315 11.60 15.95 2.72
N VAL A 316 10.61 16.33 3.53
CA VAL A 316 9.29 16.76 3.04
C VAL A 316 9.38 18.24 2.66
N ILE A 317 9.05 18.56 1.41
CA ILE A 317 9.03 19.94 0.89
C ILE A 317 7.63 20.53 0.80
N TYR A 318 6.61 19.67 0.87
CA TYR A 318 5.21 20.08 0.94
C TYR A 318 4.38 19.01 1.62
N GLU A 319 3.55 19.42 2.57
CA GLU A 319 2.55 18.55 3.20
C GLU A 319 1.28 19.36 3.44
N VAL A 320 0.14 18.74 3.13
CA VAL A 320 -1.16 19.27 3.51
C VAL A 320 -2.09 18.13 3.87
N SER A 321 -3.00 18.40 4.80
CA SER A 321 -4.06 17.49 5.18
C SER A 321 -5.32 18.24 5.59
N GLY A 322 -6.48 17.61 5.41
CA GLY A 322 -7.74 18.16 5.88
C GLY A 322 -8.93 17.25 5.58
N TYR A 323 -10.11 17.74 5.97
CA TYR A 323 -11.37 17.06 5.79
C TYR A 323 -12.08 17.56 4.53
N ILE A 324 -12.51 16.64 3.68
CA ILE A 324 -13.02 16.91 2.35
C ILE A 324 -14.38 17.61 2.45
N ASP A 325 -14.46 18.86 1.98
CA ASP A 325 -15.70 19.64 1.88
C ASP A 325 -16.24 19.55 0.45
N GLY A 326 -16.89 18.41 0.16
CA GLY A 326 -17.41 18.08 -1.15
C GLY A 326 -16.42 17.30 -1.99
N GLY A 327 -16.82 16.08 -2.34
CA GLY A 327 -16.00 15.10 -3.03
C GLY A 327 -16.70 13.75 -3.03
N ASN A 328 -16.03 12.74 -3.57
CA ASN A 328 -16.51 11.37 -3.49
C ASN A 328 -15.30 10.42 -3.59
N LEU A 329 -15.23 9.47 -2.68
CA LEU A 329 -14.21 8.43 -2.66
C LEU A 329 -14.86 7.07 -2.94
N GLN A 330 -14.40 6.41 -3.99
CA GLN A 330 -14.91 5.13 -4.44
C GLN A 330 -13.79 4.12 -4.55
N ILE A 331 -13.82 3.13 -3.67
CA ILE A 331 -13.10 1.89 -3.92
C ILE A 331 -13.81 1.12 -5.02
N HIS A 332 -13.04 0.70 -6.01
CA HIS A 332 -13.51 -0.12 -7.12
C HIS A 332 -12.99 -1.54 -7.02
N GLN A 333 -13.71 -2.43 -7.72
CA GLN A 333 -13.13 -3.70 -8.11
C GLN A 333 -11.91 -3.45 -8.99
N LEU A 334 -10.95 -4.35 -8.87
CA LEU A 334 -9.86 -4.49 -9.79
C LEU A 334 -10.39 -4.80 -11.20
N THR A 335 -9.74 -4.25 -12.20
CA THR A 335 -10.14 -4.30 -13.61
C THR A 335 -9.60 -5.53 -14.34
N GLY A 336 -8.83 -6.38 -13.65
CA GLY A 336 -8.24 -7.60 -14.21
C GLY A 336 -6.97 -7.38 -15.03
N PHE A 337 -6.59 -6.11 -15.27
CA PHE A 337 -5.28 -5.67 -15.75
C PHE A 337 -4.30 -5.38 -14.62
N ASP A 338 -4.74 -5.47 -13.37
CA ASP A 338 -3.96 -5.19 -12.16
C ASP A 338 -3.04 -6.36 -11.76
N ARG A 339 -2.57 -7.17 -12.72
CA ARG A 339 -1.77 -8.39 -12.52
C ARG A 339 -0.28 -8.17 -12.69
#